data_AF-A0A0M2LTB2-F1
#
_entry.id   AF-A0A0M2LTB2-F1
#
_cell.length_a   1.000
_cell.length_b   1.000
_cell.length_c   1.000
_cell.angle_alpha   90.00
_cell.angle_beta   90.00
_cell.angle_gamma   90.00
#
_symmetry.space_group_name_H-M   'P 1'
#
loop_
_entity.id
_entity.type
_entity.pdbx_description
1 polymer ?
#
loop_
_entity_poly.entity_id
_entity_poly.type
_entity_poly.pdbx_seq_one_letter_code
_entity_poly.pdbx_strand_id
1 'polypeptide(L)'
;MQARRYRKKPVEIEAILLNADTVAPPGGGLSPHDAAHAAIAGWMLGHGFRDFRVAGNGAPFALEIGTLEGTMTAAPGDFVIRGVQGEFYPCKPDIFAATYSEVTE
;
A
#
# COMPACT_ATOMS: atom_id res chain seq x y z
N MET A 1 8.72 35.42 -21.26
CA MET A 1 8.69 33.95 -21.19
C MET A 1 7.37 33.46 -21.77
N GLN A 2 7.37 32.42 -22.61
CA GLN A 2 6.14 31.81 -23.14
C GLN A 2 5.86 30.48 -22.43
N ALA A 3 4.61 30.23 -22.08
CA ALA A 3 4.18 28.97 -21.50
C ALA A 3 4.21 27.85 -22.56
N ARG A 4 4.69 26.66 -22.16
CA ARG A 4 4.68 25.45 -22.97
C ARG A 4 3.78 24.41 -22.32
N ARG A 5 3.07 23.63 -23.14
CA ARG A 5 2.17 22.56 -22.68
C ARG A 5 2.90 21.22 -22.71
N TYR A 6 2.76 20.45 -21.63
CA TYR A 6 3.31 19.11 -21.48
C TYR A 6 2.22 18.18 -20.96
N ARG A 7 2.37 16.88 -21.22
CA ARG A 7 1.52 15.82 -20.63
C ARG A 7 2.38 14.94 -19.72
N LYS A 8 1.80 14.41 -18.64
CA LYS A 8 2.48 13.41 -17.80
C LYS A 8 2.72 12.16 -18.64
N LYS A 9 3.88 11.51 -18.46
CA LYS A 9 4.13 10.18 -19.04
C LYS A 9 3.18 9.17 -18.37
N PRO A 10 2.77 8.10 -19.08
CA PRO A 10 2.08 6.99 -18.43
C PRO A 10 2.98 6.42 -17.34
N VAL A 11 2.39 6.16 -16.18
CA VAL A 11 3.07 5.65 -14.98
C VAL A 11 2.26 4.46 -14.49
N GLU A 12 2.93 3.34 -14.31
CA GLU A 12 2.39 2.14 -13.67
C GLU A 12 2.90 2.07 -12.23
N ILE A 13 2.07 1.51 -11.35
CA ILE A 13 2.37 1.30 -9.94
C ILE A 13 1.97 -0.11 -9.55
N GLU A 14 2.48 -0.58 -8.43
CA GLU A 14 2.01 -1.81 -7.79
C GLU A 14 1.18 -1.43 -6.56
N ALA A 15 0.10 -2.14 -6.30
CA ALA A 15 -0.74 -1.90 -5.13
C ALA A 15 -1.31 -3.19 -4.56
N ILE A 16 -1.40 -3.25 -3.24
CA ILE A 16 -2.04 -4.35 -2.52
C ILE A 16 -3.14 -3.77 -1.65
N LEU A 17 -4.36 -4.30 -1.76
CA LEU A 17 -5.45 -3.98 -0.85
C LEU A 17 -5.17 -4.63 0.51
N LEU A 18 -5.20 -3.87 1.61
CA LEU A 18 -5.05 -4.39 2.97
C LEU A 18 -6.40 -4.89 3.50
N ASN A 19 -6.69 -6.18 3.41
CA ASN A 19 -7.89 -6.78 3.97
C ASN A 19 -7.68 -8.28 4.28
N ALA A 20 -8.69 -8.98 4.77
CA ALA A 20 -8.58 -10.41 5.07
C ALA A 20 -8.30 -11.28 3.82
N ASP A 21 -8.59 -10.77 2.62
CA ASP A 21 -8.43 -11.47 1.34
C ASP A 21 -7.07 -11.21 0.67
N THR A 22 -6.23 -10.32 1.24
CA THR A 22 -4.88 -10.02 0.74
C THR A 22 -4.02 -11.28 0.57
N VAL A 23 -4.28 -12.30 1.39
CA VAL A 23 -3.59 -13.57 1.37
C VAL A 23 -4.58 -14.72 1.50
N ALA A 24 -4.30 -15.84 0.82
CA ALA A 24 -4.90 -17.11 1.17
C ALA A 24 -4.56 -17.42 2.65
N PRO A 25 -5.49 -18.01 3.43
CA PRO A 25 -5.35 -18.14 4.87
C PRO A 25 -3.99 -18.78 5.20
N PRO A 26 -3.12 -18.11 5.97
CA PRO A 26 -1.81 -18.67 6.23
C PRO A 26 -1.97 -19.88 7.14
N GLY A 27 -1.32 -20.98 6.79
CA GLY A 27 -0.92 -21.95 7.82
C GLY A 27 -0.02 -21.22 8.84
N GLY A 28 -0.22 -21.47 10.13
CA GLY A 28 0.62 -20.87 11.19
C GLY A 28 -0.11 -20.15 12.32
N GLY A 29 -1.45 -20.19 12.38
CA GLY A 29 -2.21 -19.71 13.54
C GLY A 29 -2.45 -18.20 13.63
N LEU A 30 -2.16 -17.46 12.57
CA LEU A 30 -2.51 -16.03 12.45
C LEU A 30 -3.95 -15.86 11.97
N SER A 31 -4.62 -14.78 12.40
CA SER A 31 -5.89 -14.40 11.78
C SER A 31 -5.67 -13.89 10.35
N PRO A 32 -6.67 -13.95 9.45
CA PRO A 32 -6.54 -13.41 8.10
C PRO A 32 -6.12 -11.93 8.06
N HIS A 33 -6.58 -11.14 9.03
CA HIS A 33 -6.18 -9.74 9.15
C HIS A 33 -4.69 -9.62 9.50
N ASP A 34 -4.18 -10.39 10.45
CA ASP A 34 -2.75 -10.35 10.81
C ASP A 34 -1.88 -10.85 9.66
N ALA A 35 -2.38 -11.84 8.92
CA ALA A 35 -1.73 -12.38 7.73
C ALA A 35 -1.54 -11.33 6.63
N ALA A 36 -2.57 -10.51 6.40
CA ALA A 36 -2.52 -9.43 5.42
C ALA A 36 -1.45 -8.39 5.79
N HIS A 37 -1.36 -8.01 7.07
CA HIS A 37 -0.32 -7.11 7.56
C HIS A 37 1.07 -7.70 7.36
N ALA A 38 1.26 -8.97 7.72
CA ALA A 38 2.54 -9.67 7.55
C ALA A 38 2.94 -9.76 6.06
N ALA A 39 1.99 -9.99 5.17
CA ALA A 39 2.25 -10.07 3.74
C ALA A 39 2.67 -8.73 3.15
N ILE A 40 1.97 -7.65 3.47
CA ILE A 40 2.33 -6.30 3.00
C ILE A 40 3.66 -5.85 3.61
N ALA A 41 3.89 -6.13 4.91
CA ALA A 41 5.17 -5.87 5.56
C ALA A 41 6.33 -6.65 4.89
N GLY A 42 6.11 -7.92 4.57
CA GLY A 42 7.06 -8.75 3.83
C GLY A 42 7.34 -8.21 2.43
N TRP A 43 6.31 -7.74 1.73
CA TRP A 43 6.42 -7.10 0.41
C TRP A 43 7.25 -5.80 0.48
N MET A 44 7.02 -4.94 1.47
CA MET A 44 7.82 -3.73 1.72
C MET A 44 9.29 -4.08 1.99
N LEU A 45 9.53 -5.04 2.90
CA LEU A 45 10.89 -5.47 3.26
C LEU A 45 11.62 -6.08 2.06
N GLY A 46 10.92 -6.86 1.22
CA GLY A 46 11.47 -7.43 -0.02
C GLY A 46 11.91 -6.36 -1.02
N HIS A 47 11.30 -5.18 -0.96
CA HIS A 47 11.69 -4.00 -1.76
C HIS A 47 12.66 -3.07 -1.03
N GLY A 48 13.19 -3.47 0.13
CA GLY A 48 14.15 -2.68 0.91
C GLY A 48 13.52 -1.53 1.69
N PHE A 49 12.19 -1.41 1.71
CA PHE A 49 11.49 -0.38 2.46
C PHE A 49 11.35 -0.82 3.93
N ARG A 50 11.85 0.02 4.85
CA ARG A 50 11.97 -0.30 6.28
C ARG A 50 11.32 0.73 7.20
N ASP A 51 10.84 1.83 6.65
CA ASP A 51 10.21 2.90 7.42
C ASP A 51 8.70 2.63 7.58
N PHE A 52 8.37 1.56 8.28
CA PHE A 52 6.99 1.22 8.61
C PHE A 52 6.88 0.53 9.97
N ARG A 53 5.68 0.54 10.52
CA ARG A 53 5.33 -0.12 11.77
C ARG A 53 3.94 -0.75 11.64
N VAL A 54 3.79 -1.97 12.14
CA VAL A 54 2.45 -2.51 12.43
C VAL A 54 1.99 -1.88 13.74
N ALA A 55 0.91 -1.12 13.70
CA ALA A 55 0.39 -0.32 14.81
C ALA A 55 -0.99 -0.81 15.26
N GLY A 56 -1.31 -0.60 16.54
CA GLY A 56 -2.60 -0.92 17.14
C GLY A 56 -2.47 -1.67 18.46
N ASN A 57 -3.30 -1.30 19.44
CA ASN A 57 -3.39 -1.99 20.75
C ASN A 57 -4.56 -3.01 20.79
N GLY A 58 -5.03 -3.46 19.62
CA GLY A 58 -6.12 -4.42 19.42
C GLY A 58 -6.40 -4.64 17.93
N ALA A 59 -6.94 -5.80 17.58
CA ALA A 59 -7.26 -6.15 16.20
C ALA A 59 -8.53 -5.42 15.68
N PRO A 60 -8.61 -5.08 14.38
CA PRO A 60 -7.55 -5.28 13.38
C PRO A 60 -6.45 -4.22 13.52
N PHE A 61 -5.20 -4.65 13.30
CA PHE A 61 -4.06 -3.74 13.26
C PHE A 61 -4.14 -2.78 12.06
N ALA A 62 -3.26 -1.78 12.07
CA ALA A 62 -3.02 -0.86 10.97
C ALA A 62 -1.52 -0.87 10.60
N LEU A 63 -1.18 -0.30 9.43
CA LEU A 63 0.21 -0.04 9.03
C LEU A 63 0.50 1.45 9.10
N GLU A 64 1.43 1.86 9.95
CA GLU A 64 2.03 3.19 9.89
C GLU A 64 3.21 3.16 8.91
N ILE A 65 3.20 4.02 7.90
CA ILE A 65 4.16 4.04 6.80
C ILE A 65 4.81 5.43 6.77
N GLY A 66 6.13 5.49 6.81
CA GLY A 66 6.89 6.72 6.64
C GLY A 66 6.88 7.17 5.18
N THR A 67 6.15 8.24 4.89
CA THR A 67 6.05 8.83 3.55
C THR A 67 6.83 10.15 3.48
N LEU A 68 6.90 10.77 2.29
CA LEU A 68 7.55 12.07 2.12
C LEU A 68 6.79 13.20 2.84
N GLU A 69 5.51 13.00 3.09
CA GLU A 69 4.59 13.89 3.80
C GLU A 69 4.55 13.61 5.32
N GLY A 70 5.32 12.62 5.80
CA GLY A 70 5.33 12.16 7.18
C GLY A 70 4.71 10.77 7.34
N THR A 71 4.49 10.34 8.59
CA THR A 71 3.89 9.02 8.86
C THR A 71 2.41 9.02 8.49
N MET A 72 2.00 8.09 7.63
CA MET A 72 0.61 7.88 7.22
C MET A 72 0.13 6.49 7.66
N THR A 73 -1.15 6.37 8.00
CA THR A 73 -1.73 5.10 8.46
C THR A 73 -2.58 4.46 7.36
N ALA A 74 -2.26 3.22 7.00
CA ALA A 74 -3.12 2.33 6.22
C ALA A 74 -3.99 1.50 7.19
N ALA A 75 -5.30 1.64 7.08
CA ALA A 75 -6.26 0.81 7.81
C ALA A 75 -6.77 -0.32 6.90
N PRO A 76 -7.39 -1.38 7.47
CA PRO A 76 -8.09 -2.37 6.66
C PRO A 76 -9.09 -1.71 5.69
N GLY A 77 -9.03 -2.11 4.43
CA GLY A 77 -9.79 -1.52 3.31
C GLY A 77 -9.00 -0.50 2.48
N ASP A 78 -7.85 -0.03 2.97
CA ASP A 78 -6.98 0.86 2.22
C ASP A 78 -6.06 0.08 1.27
N PHE A 79 -5.69 0.68 0.16
CA PHE A 79 -4.59 0.20 -0.68
C PHE A 79 -3.27 0.67 -0.12
N VAL A 80 -2.26 -0.20 -0.15
CA VAL A 80 -0.86 0.19 0.01
C VAL A 80 -0.24 0.19 -1.38
N ILE A 81 0.21 1.37 -1.82
CA ILE A 81 0.83 1.57 -3.13
C ILE A 81 2.34 1.59 -2.98
N ARG A 82 3.04 0.95 -3.92
CA ARG A 82 4.45 1.21 -4.21
C ARG A 82 4.53 2.15 -5.42
N GLY A 83 5.05 3.35 -5.20
CA GLY A 83 5.26 4.34 -6.24
C GLY A 83 6.48 4.05 -7.11
N VAL A 84 6.69 4.88 -8.14
CA VAL A 84 7.72 4.67 -9.16
C VAL A 84 9.15 4.82 -8.67
N GLN A 85 9.37 5.48 -7.53
CA GLN A 85 10.69 5.62 -6.91
C GLN A 85 10.90 4.60 -5.78
N GLY A 86 9.98 3.65 -5.61
CA GLY A 86 10.04 2.64 -4.55
C GLY A 86 9.52 3.13 -3.20
N GLU A 87 8.92 4.33 -3.14
CA GLU A 87 8.18 4.82 -1.99
C GLU A 87 6.91 4.00 -1.75
N PHE A 88 6.50 3.88 -0.49
CA PHE A 88 5.23 3.26 -0.13
C PHE A 88 4.31 4.27 0.55
N TYR A 89 3.02 4.21 0.27
CA TYR A 89 2.02 5.07 0.91
C TYR A 89 0.62 4.44 0.86
N PRO A 90 -0.25 4.76 1.83
CA PRO A 90 -1.65 4.33 1.80
C PRO A 90 -2.48 5.17 0.83
N CYS A 91 -3.51 4.56 0.26
CA CYS A 91 -4.49 5.20 -0.61
C CYS A 91 -5.89 4.68 -0.29
N LYS A 92 -6.86 5.59 -0.13
CA LYS A 92 -8.25 5.20 0.13
C LYS A 92 -8.86 4.53 -1.10
N PRO A 93 -9.75 3.54 -0.92
CA PRO A 93 -10.23 2.71 -2.03
C PRO A 93 -11.01 3.49 -3.09
N ASP A 94 -11.77 4.51 -2.68
CA ASP A 94 -12.49 5.43 -3.57
C ASP A 94 -11.53 6.29 -4.41
N ILE A 95 -10.48 6.82 -3.78
CA ILE A 95 -9.41 7.56 -4.45
C ILE A 95 -8.65 6.64 -5.41
N PHE A 96 -8.35 5.42 -4.99
CA PHE A 96 -7.65 4.44 -5.80
C PHE A 96 -8.44 4.12 -7.08
N ALA A 97 -9.72 3.75 -6.93
CA ALA A 97 -10.60 3.42 -8.05
C ALA A 97 -10.83 4.60 -9.03
N ALA A 98 -10.81 5.83 -8.52
CA ALA A 98 -10.93 7.03 -9.35
C ALA A 98 -9.63 7.37 -10.11
N THR A 99 -8.47 6.90 -9.64
CA THR A 99 -7.15 7.31 -10.13
C THR A 99 -6.48 6.23 -10.99
N TYR A 100 -6.68 4.96 -10.68
CA TYR A 100 -5.98 3.84 -11.29
C TYR A 100 -6.95 2.88 -11.98
N SER A 101 -6.44 2.18 -12.99
CA SER A 101 -7.12 1.06 -13.63
C SER A 101 -6.12 -0.07 -13.76
N GLU A 102 -6.61 -1.31 -13.64
CA GLU A 102 -5.78 -2.50 -13.78
C GLU A 102 -5.19 -2.55 -15.19
N VAL A 103 -3.90 -2.88 -15.27
CA VAL A 103 -3.22 -3.09 -16.55
C VAL A 103 -3.38 -4.57 -16.89
N THR A 104 -4.15 -4.86 -17.93
CA THR A 104 -4.22 -6.21 -18.53
C THR A 104 -3.14 -6.34 -19.59
N GLU A 105 -2.26 -7.33 -19.47
CA GLU A 105 -1.29 -7.70 -20.52
C GLU A 105 -1.98 -8.33 -21.75
#